data_AF-A0A948UVP8-F1
#
_entry.id   AF-A0A948UVP8-F1
#
_cell.length_a   1.000
_cell.length_b   1.000
_cell.length_c   1.000
_cell.angle_alpha   90.00
_cell.angle_beta   90.00
_cell.angle_gamma   90.00
#
_symmetry.space_group_name_H-M   'P 1'
#
loop_
_entity.id
_entity.type
_entity.pdbx_description
1 polymer ?
#
loop_
_entity_poly.entity_id
_entity_poly.type
_entity_poly.pdbx_seq_one_letter_code
_entity_poly.pdbx_strand_id
1 'polypeptide(L)' 'MYITLSRKPSKEEIVTFNMKVSEEDAVVDYRIELDSLSQATKEALCECYNLNPERIASATKVTFSYSNEI' A
#
# COMPACT_ATOMS: atom_id res chain seq x y z
N MET A 1 4.75 3.63 7.50
CA MET A 1 5.02 4.63 6.45
C MET A 1 3.71 5.10 5.85
N TYR A 2 3.57 6.37 5.47
CA TYR A 2 2.38 6.91 4.82
C TYR A 2 2.72 7.42 3.42
N ILE A 3 1.86 7.14 2.44
CA ILE A 3 2.07 7.45 1.02
C ILE A 3 0.73 7.86 0.42
N THR A 4 0.69 9.01 -0.26
CA THR A 4 -0.48 9.42 -1.02
C THR A 4 -0.44 8.80 -2.40
N LEU A 5 -1.51 8.13 -2.82
CA LEU A 5 -1.64 7.55 -4.14
C LEU A 5 -2.35 8.51 -5.10
N SER A 6 -1.85 8.59 -6.33
CA SER A 6 -2.52 9.29 -7.43
C SER A 6 -3.62 8.46 -8.10
N ARG A 7 -3.69 7.16 -7.80
CA ARG A 7 -4.70 6.24 -8.35
C ARG A 7 -5.22 5.28 -7.28
N LYS A 8 -6.47 4.88 -7.43
CA LYS A 8 -7.05 3.80 -6.63
C LYS A 8 -6.36 2.47 -6.96
N PRO A 9 -5.88 1.71 -5.95
CA PRO A 9 -5.44 0.33 -6.15
C PRO A 9 -6.53 -0.53 -6.76
N SER A 10 -6.16 -1.39 -7.71
CA SER A 10 -7.05 -2.38 -8.30
C SER A 10 -7.39 -3.49 -7.30
N LYS A 11 -8.47 -4.23 -7.56
CA LYS A 11 -8.87 -5.37 -6.72
C LYS A 11 -7.77 -6.44 -6.64
N GLU A 12 -7.05 -6.65 -7.73
CA GLU A 12 -5.93 -7.61 -7.78
C GLU A 12 -4.76 -7.16 -6.91
N GLU A 13 -4.40 -5.87 -6.95
CA GLU A 13 -3.37 -5.29 -6.08
C GLU A 13 -3.76 -5.39 -4.59
N ILE A 14 -5.03 -5.10 -4.27
CA ILE A 14 -5.54 -5.18 -2.90
C ILE A 14 -5.39 -6.60 -2.33
N VAL A 15 -5.75 -7.62 -3.11
CA VAL A 15 -5.63 -9.02 -2.69
C VAL A 15 -4.16 -9.46 -2.63
N THR A 16 -3.37 -9.13 -3.66
CA THR A 16 -1.96 -9.54 -3.78
C THR A 16 -1.11 -9.01 -2.63
N PHE A 17 -1.32 -7.75 -2.25
CA PHE A 17 -0.58 -7.10 -1.17
C PHE A 17 -1.29 -7.17 0.19
N ASN A 18 -2.37 -7.96 0.29
CA ASN A 18 -3.17 -8.12 1.51
C ASN A 18 -3.56 -6.76 2.14
N MET A 19 -4.00 -5.82 1.30
CA MET A 19 -4.35 -4.47 1.72
C MET A 19 -5.65 -4.49 2.51
N LYS A 20 -5.62 -3.91 3.71
CA LYS A 20 -6.82 -3.60 4.49
C LYS A 20 -7.33 -2.22 4.08
N VAL A 21 -8.55 -2.19 3.57
CA VAL A 21 -9.20 -0.95 3.14
C VAL A 21 -9.95 -0.33 4.32
N SER A 22 -9.72 0.95 4.57
CA SER A 22 -10.48 1.80 5.47
C SER A 22 -10.99 2.99 4.67
N GLU A 23 -12.30 3.12 4.51
CA GLU A 23 -12.92 4.25 3.80
C GLU A 23 -13.45 5.26 4.83
N GLU A 24 -12.95 6.50 4.77
CA GLU A 24 -13.42 7.62 5.59
C GLU A 24 -13.86 8.77 4.67
N ASP A 25 -15.18 8.99 4.55
CA ASP A 25 -15.86 10.04 3.76
C ASP A 25 -15.21 10.40 2.39
N ALA A 26 -14.16 11.22 2.40
CA ALA A 26 -13.46 11.72 1.21
C ALA A 26 -12.14 11.01 0.88
N VAL A 27 -11.63 10.16 1.77
CA VAL A 27 -10.32 9.50 1.66
C VAL A 27 -10.46 8.00 1.90
N VAL A 28 -9.75 7.21 1.09
CA VAL A 28 -9.63 5.78 1.26
C VAL A 28 -8.19 5.42 1.60
N ASP A 29 -8.01 4.83 2.78
CA ASP A 29 -6.73 4.30 3.24
C ASP A 29 -6.62 2.80 2.95
N TYR A 30 -5.49 2.38 2.39
CA TYR A 30 -5.11 0.99 2.16
C TYR A 30 -3.89 0.68 3.02
N ARG A 31 -4.07 -0.10 4.07
CA ARG A 31 -3.03 -0.49 5.00
C ARG A 31 -2.46 -1.86 4.68
N ILE A 32 -1.15 -1.95 4.62
CA ILE A 32 -0.38 -3.17 4.36
C ILE A 32 0.52 -3.43 5.56
N GLU A 33 0.36 -4.59 6.18
CA GLU A 33 1.30 -5.06 7.20
C GLU A 33 2.44 -5.81 6.48
N LEU A 34 3.62 -5.19 6.46
CA LEU A 34 4.78 -5.73 5.71
C LEU A 34 5.26 -7.04 6.34
N ASP A 35 5.14 -7.21 7.66
CA ASP A 35 5.49 -8.47 8.33
C ASP A 35 4.65 -9.68 7.88
N SER A 36 3.45 -9.46 7.35
CA SER A 36 2.62 -10.53 6.78
C SER A 36 2.94 -10.87 5.32
N LEU A 37 3.83 -10.11 4.66
CA LEU A 37 4.17 -10.31 3.27
C LEU A 37 5.48 -11.09 3.11
N SER A 38 5.53 -11.98 2.12
CA SER A 38 6.76 -12.63 1.69
C SER A 38 7.72 -11.62 1.05
N GLN A 39 9.02 -11.93 1.02
CA GLN A 39 10.04 -11.06 0.42
C GLN A 39 9.72 -10.72 -1.05
N ALA A 40 9.35 -11.72 -1.85
CA ALA A 40 8.93 -11.50 -3.24
C ALA A 40 7.76 -10.52 -3.38
N THR A 41 6.78 -10.58 -2.47
CA THR A 41 5.64 -9.65 -2.48
C THR A 41 6.05 -8.23 -2.08
N LYS A 42 7.03 -8.08 -1.17
CA LYS A 42 7.61 -6.78 -0.82
C LYS A 42 8.38 -6.16 -1.99
N GLU A 43 9.12 -6.97 -2.74
CA GLU A 43 9.84 -6.53 -3.93
C GLU A 43 8.85 -6.06 -5.01
N ALA A 44 7.82 -6.85 -5.31
CA ALA A 44 6.75 -6.47 -6.22
C ALA A 44 6.00 -5.21 -5.76
N LEU A 45 5.78 -5.03 -4.46
CA LEU A 45 5.18 -3.81 -3.90
C LEU A 45 6.07 -2.58 -4.15
N CYS A 46 7.38 -2.74 -3.96
CA CYS A 46 8.35 -1.67 -4.23
C CYS A 46 8.36 -1.29 -5.70
N GLU A 47 8.36 -2.25 -6.61
CA GLU A 47 8.32 -1.98 -8.05
C GLU A 47 6.99 -1.34 -8.48
N CYS A 48 5.87 -1.88 -7.99
CA CYS A 48 4.53 -1.44 -8.39
C CYS A 48 4.22 0.01 -7.99
N TYR A 49 4.70 0.44 -6.83
CA TYR A 49 4.48 1.79 -6.30
C TYR A 49 5.74 2.66 -6.29
N ASN A 50 6.82 2.21 -6.94
CA ASN A 50 8.12 2.89 -6.98
C ASN A 50 8.62 3.28 -5.57
N LEU A 51 8.53 2.35 -4.63
CA LEU A 51 8.95 2.53 -3.24
C LEU A 51 10.43 2.18 -3.08
N ASN A 52 11.09 2.86 -2.14
CA ASN A 52 12.46 2.51 -1.78
C ASN A 52 12.47 1.22 -0.94
N PRO A 53 13.14 0.14 -1.40
CA PRO A 53 13.18 -1.14 -0.69
C PRO A 53 13.82 -1.05 0.69
N GLU A 54 14.78 -0.15 0.91
CA GLU A 54 15.40 0.06 2.23
C GLU A 54 14.40 0.62 3.25
N ARG A 55 13.46 1.47 2.79
CA ARG A 55 12.38 2.00 3.63
C ARG A 55 11.32 0.94 3.95
N ILE A 56 11.08 0.02 3.02
CA ILE A 56 10.16 -1.10 3.22
C ILE A 56 10.78 -2.15 4.14
N ALA A 57 12.07 -2.44 4.01
CA ALA A 57 12.78 -3.36 4.88
C ALA A 57 12.82 -2.90 6.35
N SER A 58 12.83 -1.59 6.59
CA SER A 58 12.85 -0.98 7.92
C SER A 58 11.47 -0.63 8.49
N ALA A 59 10.39 -0.83 7.71
CA ALA A 59 9.03 -0.53 8.13
C ALA A 59 8.25 -1.80 8.45
N THR A 60 7.36 -1.72 9.45
CA THR A 60 6.42 -2.80 9.79
C THR A 60 5.12 -2.70 8.99
N LYS A 61 4.77 -1.49 8.55
CA LYS A 61 3.53 -1.22 7.79
C LYS A 61 3.64 -0.05 6.83
N VAL A 62 2.84 -0.11 5.77
CA VAL A 62 2.61 0.97 4.80
C VAL A 62 1.13 1.30 4.78
N THR A 63 0.80 2.58 4.80
CA THR A 63 -0.56 3.08 4.57
C THR A 63 -0.54 3.92 3.30
N PHE A 64 -1.36 3.52 2.34
CA PHE A 64 -1.62 4.27 1.13
C PHE A 64 -2.92 5.06 1.27
N SER A 65 -2.89 6.36 1.12
CA SER A 65 -4.08 7.21 1.18
C SER A 65 -4.46 7.67 -0.21
N TYR A 66 -5.72 7.49 -0.60
CA TYR A 66 -6.27 7.93 -1.88
C TYR A 66 -7.46 8.84 -1.63
N SER A 67 -7.37 10.10 -2.06
CA SER A 67 -8.49 11.03 -2.01
C SER A 67 -9.44 10.76 -3.16
N ASN A 68 -10.72 10.55 -2.83
CA ASN A 68 -11.79 10.32 -3.80
C ASN A 68 -12.38 11.65 -4.33
N GLU A 69 -11.98 12.78 -3.74
CA GLU A 69 -12.25 14.12 -4.27
C GLU A 69 -11.36 14.38 -5.49
N ILE A 70 -11.94 14.20 -6.69
CA ILE A 70 -11.41 14.69 -7.97
C ILE A 70 -12.48 15.61 -8.58
#